data_AF-A0A2J6HPJ3-F1
#
_entry.id   AF-A0A2J6HPJ3-F1
#
_cell.length_a   1.000
_cell.length_b   1.000
_cell.length_c   1.000
_cell.angle_alpha   90.00
_cell.angle_beta   90.00
_cell.angle_gamma   90.00
#
_symmetry.space_group_name_H-M   'P 1'
#
loop_
_entity.id
_entity.type
_entity.pdbx_description
1 polymer ?
#
loop_
_entity_poly.entity_id
_entity_poly.type
_entity_poly.pdbx_seq_one_letter_code
_entity_poly.pdbx_strand_id
1 'polypeptide(L)'
;MNNMINKIIPIYSIILGIAILGMWVFLLLSGDINEGKSEISFHLFSEFLMAILCIAGGILYLRIKYKYMLIMANAMVVYSVINAAGYYAEKGIIPAVPAFTALALFSSAILIMLSVNHKKS
;
A
#
# COMPACT_ATOMS: atom_id res chain seq x y z
N MET A 1 3.33 -18.15 -12.88
CA MET A 1 2.77 -17.83 -11.55
C MET A 1 1.50 -18.65 -11.34
N ASN A 2 1.30 -19.29 -10.18
CA ASN A 2 0.11 -20.12 -9.90
C ASN A 2 -1.18 -19.30 -10.11
N ASN A 3 -2.23 -19.89 -10.69
CA ASN A 3 -3.51 -19.23 -10.97
C ASN A 3 -4.16 -18.60 -9.72
N MET A 4 -3.93 -19.17 -8.54
CA MET A 4 -4.36 -18.57 -7.27
C MET A 4 -3.65 -17.25 -6.98
N ILE A 5 -2.32 -17.20 -7.13
CA ILE A 5 -1.50 -16.00 -6.86
C ILE A 5 -1.89 -14.85 -7.80
N ASN A 6 -2.21 -15.17 -9.06
CA ASN A 6 -2.70 -14.21 -10.05
C ASN A 6 -4.06 -13.56 -9.70
N LYS A 7 -4.82 -14.13 -8.77
CA LYS A 7 -6.09 -13.55 -8.30
C LYS A 7 -5.94 -12.92 -6.92
N ILE A 8 -5.17 -13.55 -6.03
CA ILE A 8 -5.01 -13.10 -4.65
C ILE A 8 -4.31 -11.75 -4.58
N ILE A 9 -3.17 -11.58 -5.28
CA ILE A 9 -2.39 -10.33 -5.22
C ILE A 9 -3.22 -9.09 -5.64
N PRO A 10 -3.91 -9.06 -6.81
CA PRO A 10 -4.68 -7.89 -7.19
C PRO A 10 -5.90 -7.65 -6.30
N ILE A 11 -6.55 -8.70 -5.78
CA ILE A 11 -7.66 -8.57 -4.84
C ILE A 11 -7.17 -7.97 -3.51
N TYR A 12 -6.06 -8.49 -2.98
CA TYR A 12 -5.39 -7.91 -1.81
C TYR A 12 -5.10 -6.43 -2.02
N SER A 13 -4.55 -6.05 -3.18
CA SER A 13 -4.21 -4.66 -3.47
C SER A 13 -5.46 -3.76 -3.46
N ILE A 14 -6.57 -4.22 -4.04
CA ILE A 14 -7.85 -3.47 -3.99
C ILE A 14 -8.35 -3.33 -2.55
N ILE A 15 -8.39 -4.42 -1.78
CA ILE A 15 -8.86 -4.40 -0.39
C ILE A 15 -8.00 -3.46 0.45
N LEU A 16 -6.67 -3.53 0.30
CA LEU A 16 -5.75 -2.64 1.01
C LEU A 16 -6.02 -1.18 0.68
N GLY A 17 -6.17 -0.84 -0.62
CA GLY A 17 -6.47 0.53 -1.02
C GLY A 17 -7.80 1.04 -0.45
N ILE A 18 -8.86 0.24 -0.50
CA ILE A 18 -10.17 0.60 0.10
C ILE A 18 -10.06 0.77 1.61
N ALA A 19 -9.33 -0.12 2.30
CA ALA A 19 -9.14 -0.07 3.75
C ALA A 19 -8.42 1.21 4.18
N ILE A 20 -7.36 1.62 3.46
CA ILE A 20 -6.62 2.86 3.76
C ILE A 20 -7.50 4.10 3.52
N LEU A 21 -8.27 4.15 2.43
CA LEU A 21 -9.21 5.24 2.19
C LEU A 21 -10.26 5.32 3.32
N GLY A 22 -10.84 4.19 3.69
CA GLY A 22 -11.84 4.11 4.77
C GLY A 22 -11.27 4.55 6.11
N MET A 23 -10.06 4.08 6.46
CA MET A 23 -9.35 4.47 7.68
C MET A 23 -9.11 5.98 7.73
N TRP A 24 -8.61 6.59 6.65
CA TRP A 24 -8.37 8.04 6.64
C TRP A 24 -9.63 8.86 6.72
N VAL A 25 -10.70 8.47 6.02
CA VAL A 25 -12.00 9.13 6.15
C VAL A 25 -12.46 9.10 7.60
N PHE A 26 -12.32 7.95 8.29
CA PHE A 26 -12.67 7.84 9.70
C PHE A 26 -11.81 8.72 10.62
N LEU A 27 -10.49 8.74 10.43
CA LEU A 27 -9.56 9.55 11.23
C LEU A 27 -9.78 11.06 11.03
N LEU A 28 -9.98 11.50 9.79
CA LEU A 28 -10.28 12.90 9.46
C LEU A 28 -11.60 13.36 10.09
N LEU A 29 -12.63 12.50 10.10
CA LEU A 29 -13.92 12.81 10.73
C LEU A 29 -13.85 12.80 12.26
N SER A 30 -12.96 11.99 12.85
CA SER A 30 -12.80 11.90 14.30
C SER A 30 -12.07 13.13 14.88
N GLY A 31 -11.38 13.92 14.04
CA GLY A 31 -10.63 15.11 14.46
C GLY A 31 -9.35 14.80 15.26
N ASP A 32 -8.99 13.53 15.39
CA ASP A 32 -7.89 13.04 16.24
C ASP A 32 -6.57 13.00 15.47
N ILE A 33 -6.18 14.16 14.90
CA ILE A 33 -4.95 14.30 14.12
C ILE A 33 -3.99 15.22 14.86
N ASN A 34 -3.00 14.62 15.51
CA ASN A 34 -1.96 15.33 16.26
C ASN A 34 -0.70 15.57 15.40
N GLU A 35 -0.84 16.13 14.21
CA GLU A 35 0.25 16.36 13.24
C GLU A 35 0.41 17.82 12.85
N GLY A 36 1.64 18.25 12.54
CA GLY A 36 1.89 19.54 11.94
C GLY A 36 1.26 19.63 10.54
N LYS A 37 0.85 20.84 10.12
CA LYS A 37 0.14 21.05 8.83
C LYS A 37 0.87 20.45 7.62
N SER A 38 2.20 20.57 7.57
CA SER A 38 3.01 20.03 6.47
C SER A 38 3.13 18.51 6.56
N GLU A 39 3.32 17.96 7.77
CA GLU A 39 3.45 16.53 8.02
C GLU A 39 2.20 15.78 7.55
N ILE A 40 1.02 16.21 8.01
CA ILE A 40 -0.24 15.57 7.63
C ILE A 40 -0.52 15.68 6.13
N SER A 41 -0.15 16.79 5.50
CA SER A 41 -0.37 16.99 4.07
C SER A 41 0.43 15.99 3.24
N PHE A 42 1.71 15.79 3.55
CA PHE A 42 2.55 14.81 2.86
C PHE A 42 2.17 13.38 3.22
N HIS A 43 1.80 13.12 4.47
CA HIS A 43 1.34 11.83 4.93
C HIS A 43 0.07 11.40 4.16
N LEU A 44 -0.99 12.22 4.19
CA LEU A 44 -2.22 12.01 3.43
C LEU A 44 -1.96 11.84 1.94
N PHE A 45 -1.12 12.70 1.35
CA PHE A 45 -0.81 12.61 -0.07
C PHE A 45 -0.19 11.25 -0.42
N SER A 46 0.79 10.80 0.37
CA SER A 46 1.45 9.50 0.16
C SER A 46 0.46 8.33 0.27
N GLU A 47 -0.41 8.35 1.29
CA GLU A 47 -1.34 7.26 1.54
C GLU A 47 -2.51 7.22 0.55
N PHE A 48 -3.03 8.38 0.15
CA PHE A 48 -4.04 8.48 -0.89
C PHE A 48 -3.50 8.07 -2.26
N LEU A 49 -2.28 8.50 -2.61
CA LEU A 49 -1.64 8.08 -3.86
C LEU A 49 -1.41 6.57 -3.87
N MET A 50 -0.88 6.00 -2.77
CA MET A 50 -0.77 4.55 -2.59
C MET A 50 -2.12 3.86 -2.81
N ALA A 51 -3.18 4.32 -2.14
CA ALA A 51 -4.50 3.68 -2.19
C ALA A 51 -5.09 3.68 -3.61
N ILE A 52 -5.00 4.81 -4.32
CA ILE A 52 -5.46 4.94 -5.71
C ILE A 52 -4.69 3.98 -6.61
N LEU A 53 -3.36 3.94 -6.49
CA LEU A 53 -2.52 3.04 -7.28
C LEU A 53 -2.85 1.57 -7.00
N CYS A 54 -3.09 1.20 -5.74
CA CYS A 54 -3.51 -0.13 -5.32
C CYS A 54 -4.84 -0.57 -5.95
N ILE A 55 -5.86 0.29 -5.89
CA ILE A 55 -7.18 -0.01 -6.48
C ILE A 55 -7.05 -0.10 -8.01
N ALA A 56 -6.43 0.90 -8.65
CA ALA A 56 -6.27 0.92 -10.09
C ALA A 56 -5.41 -0.26 -10.60
N GLY A 57 -4.30 -0.56 -9.91
CA GLY A 57 -3.40 -1.66 -10.23
C GLY A 57 -4.07 -3.02 -10.11
N GLY A 58 -4.84 -3.25 -9.05
CA GLY A 58 -5.60 -4.49 -8.91
C GLY A 58 -6.68 -4.66 -9.99
N ILE A 59 -7.45 -3.59 -10.28
CA ILE A 59 -8.49 -3.62 -11.33
C ILE A 59 -7.86 -3.88 -12.71
N LEU A 60 -6.81 -3.15 -13.07
CA LEU A 60 -6.14 -3.29 -14.37
C LEU A 60 -5.51 -4.67 -14.53
N TYR A 61 -4.93 -5.24 -13.47
CA TYR A 61 -4.40 -6.60 -13.53
C TYR A 61 -5.50 -7.65 -13.67
N LEU A 62 -6.65 -7.48 -13.01
CA LEU A 62 -7.77 -8.42 -13.15
C LEU A 62 -8.37 -8.37 -14.56
N ARG A 63 -8.52 -7.19 -15.16
CA ARG A 63 -9.13 -6.99 -16.47
C ARG A 63 -8.22 -7.33 -17.64
N ILE A 64 -7.02 -6.76 -17.68
CA ILE A 64 -6.12 -6.81 -18.84
C ILE A 64 -4.71 -7.29 -18.50
N LYS A 65 -4.50 -7.84 -17.29
CA LYS A 65 -3.20 -8.38 -16.83
C LYS A 65 -2.05 -7.36 -16.88
N TYR A 66 -2.37 -6.07 -16.76
CA TYR A 66 -1.36 -5.01 -16.78
C TYR A 66 -0.58 -4.95 -15.46
N LYS A 67 0.56 -5.65 -15.43
CA LYS A 67 1.38 -5.84 -14.22
C LYS A 67 2.13 -4.60 -13.74
N TYR A 68 2.45 -3.64 -14.62
CA TYR A 68 3.28 -2.49 -14.26
C TYR A 68 2.58 -1.56 -13.26
N MET A 69 1.26 -1.37 -13.39
CA MET A 69 0.50 -0.61 -12.39
C MET A 69 0.49 -1.31 -11.03
N LEU A 70 0.39 -2.64 -11.01
CA LEU A 70 0.42 -3.43 -9.77
C LEU A 70 1.81 -3.41 -9.12
N ILE A 71 2.89 -3.38 -9.91
CA ILE A 71 4.25 -3.15 -9.43
C ILE A 71 4.35 -1.75 -8.81
N MET A 72 3.91 -0.71 -9.53
CA MET A 72 3.95 0.67 -9.03
C MET A 72 3.16 0.83 -7.72
N ALA A 73 1.99 0.19 -7.62
CA ALA A 73 1.20 0.15 -6.40
C ALA A 73 1.97 -0.44 -5.22
N ASN A 74 2.55 -1.63 -5.37
CA ASN A 74 3.28 -2.28 -4.27
C ASN A 74 4.57 -1.53 -3.91
N ALA A 75 5.23 -0.88 -4.87
CA ALA A 75 6.37 0.00 -4.57
C ALA A 75 5.94 1.19 -3.70
N MET A 76 4.78 1.76 -4.02
CA MET A 76 4.22 2.85 -3.24
C MET A 76 3.73 2.39 -1.86
N VAL A 77 3.23 1.16 -1.72
CA VAL A 77 2.95 0.55 -0.40
C VAL A 77 4.22 0.50 0.44
N VAL A 78 5.32 -0.03 -0.10
CA VAL A 78 6.60 -0.13 0.63
C VAL A 78 7.07 1.25 1.10
N TYR A 79 7.07 2.25 0.22
CA TYR A 79 7.42 3.61 0.59
C TYR A 79 6.52 4.16 1.70
N SER A 80 5.19 4.06 1.53
CA SER A 80 4.21 4.63 2.45
C SER A 80 4.32 4.04 3.86
N VAL A 81 4.43 2.71 3.97
CA VAL A 81 4.45 2.04 5.28
C VAL A 81 5.79 2.21 5.99
N ILE A 82 6.91 2.35 5.27
CA ILE A 82 8.20 2.69 5.87
C ILE A 82 8.15 4.12 6.44
N ASN A 83 7.58 5.06 5.67
CA ASN A 83 7.38 6.43 6.12
C ASN A 83 6.49 6.49 7.38
N ALA A 84 5.36 5.76 7.37
CA ALA A 84 4.48 5.66 8.54
C ALA A 84 5.16 5.00 9.74
N ALA A 85 5.91 3.90 9.55
CA ALA A 85 6.61 3.21 10.63
C ALA A 85 7.59 4.12 11.37
N GLY A 86 8.39 4.92 10.65
CA GLY A 86 9.31 5.89 11.26
C GLY A 86 8.56 6.92 12.11
N TYR A 87 7.50 7.50 11.56
CA TYR A 87 6.66 8.48 12.24
C TYR A 87 6.01 7.92 13.53
N TYR A 88 5.40 6.73 13.47
CA TYR A 88 4.77 6.12 14.65
C TYR A 88 5.81 5.68 15.70
N ALA A 89 7.02 5.29 15.28
CA ALA A 89 8.12 5.00 16.19
C ALA A 89 8.56 6.25 16.96
N GLU A 90 8.70 7.40 16.29
CA GLU A 90 9.06 8.68 16.94
C GLU A 90 8.02 9.13 17.96
N LYS A 91 6.74 8.86 17.69
CA LYS A 91 5.64 9.15 18.63
C LYS A 91 5.50 8.16 19.78
N GLY A 92 6.37 7.15 19.86
CA GLY A 92 6.30 6.12 20.91
C GLY A 92 5.15 5.12 20.74
N ILE A 93 4.50 5.08 19.57
CA ILE A 93 3.42 4.13 19.25
C ILE A 93 4.05 2.84 18.71
N ILE A 94 4.77 2.15 19.58
CA ILE A 94 5.55 0.94 19.29
C ILE A 94 4.74 -0.17 18.58
N PRO A 95 3.45 -0.43 18.93
CA PRO A 95 2.71 -1.55 18.33
C PRO A 95 2.43 -1.41 16.83
N ALA A 96 2.47 -0.19 16.27
CA ALA A 96 2.21 0.03 14.84
C ALA A 96 3.41 -0.39 13.96
N VAL A 97 4.63 -0.31 14.51
CA VAL A 97 5.88 -0.55 13.78
C VAL A 97 5.98 -1.98 13.23
N PRO A 98 5.69 -3.06 13.99
CA PRO A 98 5.70 -4.42 13.45
C PRO A 98 4.69 -4.64 12.33
N ALA A 99 3.49 -4.03 12.42
CA ALA A 99 2.45 -4.17 11.40
C ALA A 99 2.89 -3.56 10.06
N PHE A 100 3.41 -2.33 10.11
CA PHE A 100 3.95 -1.67 8.91
C PHE A 100 5.18 -2.39 8.35
N THR A 101 6.06 -2.90 9.21
CA THR A 101 7.23 -3.68 8.79
C THR A 101 6.82 -4.96 8.07
N ALA A 102 5.84 -5.70 8.61
CA ALA A 102 5.32 -6.90 7.97
C ALA A 102 4.69 -6.59 6.60
N LEU A 103 3.93 -5.50 6.51
CA LEU A 103 3.33 -5.05 5.25
C LEU A 103 4.38 -4.63 4.21
N ALA A 104 5.47 -4.00 4.64
CA ALA A 104 6.61 -3.64 3.80
C ALA A 104 7.28 -4.88 3.21
N LEU A 105 7.56 -5.88 4.05
CA LEU A 105 8.20 -7.13 3.63
C LEU A 105 7.29 -7.92 2.67
N PHE A 106 6.00 -8.01 2.99
CA PHE A 106 5.02 -8.69 2.14
C PHE A 106 4.91 -8.02 0.76
N SER A 107 4.81 -6.69 0.72
CA SER A 107 4.73 -5.93 -0.54
C SER A 107 6.04 -6.01 -1.34
N SER A 108 7.18 -6.04 -0.66
CA SER A 108 8.49 -6.27 -1.28
C SER A 108 8.60 -7.66 -1.92
N ALA A 109 8.09 -8.70 -1.27
CA ALA A 109 8.04 -10.04 -1.84
C ALA A 109 7.17 -10.07 -3.11
N ILE A 110 5.99 -9.42 -3.09
CA ILE A 110 5.12 -9.28 -4.27
C ILE A 110 5.86 -8.57 -5.42
N LEU A 111 6.57 -7.48 -5.14
CA LEU A 111 7.35 -6.74 -6.14
C LEU A 111 8.36 -7.63 -6.85
N ILE A 112 9.14 -8.40 -6.07
CA ILE A 112 10.14 -9.32 -6.61
C ILE A 112 9.46 -10.37 -7.49
N MET A 113 8.37 -10.98 -7.01
CA MET A 113 7.63 -11.99 -7.77
C MET A 113 7.07 -11.45 -9.10
N LEU A 114 6.51 -10.23 -9.10
CA LEU A 114 5.97 -9.61 -10.32
C LEU A 114 7.09 -9.20 -11.31
N SER A 115 8.25 -8.81 -10.80
CA SER A 115 9.39 -8.33 -11.61
C SER A 115 10.15 -9.47 -12.29
N VAL A 116 10.35 -10.60 -11.61
CA VAL A 116 11.10 -11.75 -12.15
C VAL A 116 10.31 -12.53 -13.21
N ASN A 117 8.97 -12.47 -13.20
CA ASN A 117 8.10 -13.18 -14.15
C ASN A 117 8.05 -12.55 -15.57
N HIS A 118 9.10 -11.84 -16.01
CA HIS A 118 9.16 -11.20 -17.33
C HIS A 118 9.43 -12.18 -18.49
N LYS A 119 9.91 -13.40 -18.22
CA LYS A 119 10.55 -14.23 -19.26
C LYS A 119 9.74 -15.40 -19.87
N LYS A 120 8.41 -15.41 -19.82
CA LYS A 120 7.59 -16.41 -20.52
C LYS A 120 6.31 -15.79 -21.11
N SER A 121 6.44 -15.16 -22.27
CA SER A 121 5.34 -14.98 -23.23
C SER A 121 5.86 -15.37 -24.60
#